data_AF-A0A431JZR4-F1
#
_entry.id   AF-A0A431JZR4-F1
#
_cell.length_a   1.000
_cell.length_b   1.000
_cell.length_c   1.000
_cell.angle_alpha   90.00
_cell.angle_beta   90.00
_cell.angle_gamma   90.00
#
_symmetry.space_group_name_H-M   'P 1'
#
loop_
_entity.id
_entity.type
_entity.pdbx_description
1 polymer ?
#
loop_
_entity_poly.entity_id
_entity_poly.type
_entity_poly.pdbx_seq_one_letter_code
_entity_poly.pdbx_strand_id
1 'polypeptide(L)'
;DSVRVLLHDCRHSLLVAVLAGLGRAMSEVGAVMIVGGNIDRSTRTMTTAIALETSKGDLPLAIALGLVLLSVILLLNGFAHALRQWALRRYA
;
A
#
# COMPACT_ATOMS: atom_id res chain seq x y z
N ASP A 1 -27.88 19.40 -10.97
CA ASP A 1 -26.94 20.15 -10.08
C ASP A 1 -26.64 19.48 -8.75
N SER A 2 -27.60 18.81 -8.09
CA SER A 2 -27.42 18.20 -6.76
C SER A 2 -26.25 17.20 -6.63
N VAL A 3 -25.93 16.45 -7.70
CA VAL A 3 -24.81 15.49 -7.68
C VAL A 3 -23.44 16.19 -7.57
N ARG A 4 -23.26 17.36 -8.20
CA ARG A 4 -22.00 18.12 -8.12
C ARG A 4 -21.78 18.70 -6.73
N VAL A 5 -22.85 19.16 -6.09
CA VAL A 5 -22.80 19.68 -4.72
C VAL A 5 -22.42 18.56 -3.76
N LEU A 6 -23.05 17.37 -3.89
CA LEU A 6 -22.75 16.21 -3.06
C LEU A 6 -21.30 15.72 -3.22
N LEU A 7 -20.79 15.67 -4.46
CA LEU A 7 -19.39 15.31 -4.73
C LEU A 7 -18.40 16.33 -4.14
N HIS A 8 -18.73 17.61 -4.19
CA HIS A 8 -17.88 18.66 -3.64
C HIS A 8 -17.82 18.62 -2.11
N ASP A 9 -18.91 18.23 -1.47
CA ASP A 9 -19.02 18.10 -0.01
C ASP A 9 -18.35 16.80 0.48
N CYS A 10 -18.54 15.70 -0.24
CA CYS A 10 -17.95 14.39 0.08
C CYS A 10 -16.49 14.22 -0.36
N ARG A 11 -15.85 15.21 -1.00
CA ARG A 11 -14.50 15.07 -1.59
C ARG A 11 -13.45 14.52 -0.61
N HIS A 12 -13.52 14.91 0.66
CA HIS A 12 -12.59 14.46 1.69
C HIS A 12 -12.92 13.03 2.15
N SER A 13 -14.21 12.68 2.25
CA SER A 13 -14.64 11.30 2.55
C SER A 13 -14.26 10.35 1.42
N LEU A 14 -14.37 10.81 0.16
CA LEU A 14 -13.92 10.07 -1.03
C LEU A 14 -12.40 9.86 -1.02
N LEU A 15 -11.61 10.89 -0.70
CA LEU A 15 -10.16 10.76 -0.54
C LEU A 15 -9.79 9.74 0.52
N VAL A 16 -10.46 9.76 1.68
CA VAL A 16 -10.24 8.77 2.74
C VAL A 16 -10.62 7.36 2.29
N ALA A 17 -11.74 7.19 1.58
CA ALA A 17 -12.17 5.89 1.06
C ALA A 17 -11.17 5.32 0.03
N VAL A 18 -10.67 6.17 -0.88
CA VAL A 18 -9.63 5.79 -1.86
C VAL A 18 -8.33 5.41 -1.16
N LEU A 19 -7.88 6.20 -0.18
CA LEU A 19 -6.66 5.90 0.59
C LEU A 19 -6.78 4.60 1.40
N ALA A 20 -7.95 4.34 1.98
CA ALA A 20 -8.24 3.09 2.70
C ALA A 20 -8.26 1.89 1.74
N GLY A 21 -8.85 2.04 0.55
CA GLY A 21 -8.83 1.03 -0.50
C GLY A 21 -7.42 0.76 -1.03
N LEU A 22 -6.60 1.80 -1.17
CA LEU A 22 -5.21 1.69 -1.62
C LEU A 22 -4.35 0.93 -0.61
N GLY A 23 -4.54 1.18 0.70
CA GLY A 23 -3.89 0.39 1.76
C GLY A 23 -4.27 -1.09 1.71
N ARG A 24 -5.54 -1.40 1.40
CA ARG A 24 -6.03 -2.77 1.26
C ARG A 24 -5.46 -3.48 0.02
N ALA A 25 -5.40 -2.79 -1.11
CA ALA A 25 -4.78 -3.27 -2.34
C ALA A 25 -3.27 -3.49 -2.18
N MET A 26 -2.59 -2.64 -1.41
CA MET A 26 -1.16 -2.83 -1.07
C MET A 26 -0.93 -4.04 -0.15
N SER A 27 -1.94 -4.53 0.57
CA SER A 27 -1.87 -5.78 1.35
C SER A 27 -2.14 -7.04 0.52
N GLU A 28 -2.64 -6.94 -0.71
CA GLU A 28 -2.80 -8.05 -1.66
C GLU A 28 -1.47 -8.53 -2.28
N VAL A 29 -0.35 -8.21 -1.64
CA VAL A 29 1.00 -8.63 -1.99
C VAL A 29 1.14 -10.16 -2.08
N GLY A 30 0.37 -10.92 -1.31
CA GLY A 30 0.36 -12.39 -1.39
C GLY A 30 -0.15 -12.93 -2.73
N ALA A 31 -1.12 -12.26 -3.36
CA ALA A 31 -1.66 -12.67 -4.65
C ALA A 31 -0.65 -12.43 -5.79
N VAL A 32 0.14 -11.35 -5.70
CA VAL A 32 1.24 -11.05 -6.64
C VAL A 32 2.34 -12.10 -6.60
N MET A 33 2.58 -12.74 -5.44
CA MET A 33 3.56 -13.83 -5.34
C MET A 33 3.12 -15.10 -6.08
N ILE A 34 1.81 -15.31 -6.21
CA ILE A 34 1.23 -16.45 -6.92
C ILE A 34 1.12 -16.19 -8.43
N VAL A 35 0.80 -14.95 -8.83
CA VAL A 35 0.63 -14.55 -10.25
C VAL A 35 1.94 -14.13 -10.92
N GLY A 36 2.85 -13.50 -10.17
CA GLY A 36 4.05 -12.86 -10.69
C GLY A 36 5.21 -13.82 -10.82
N GLY A 37 5.58 -14.15 -12.06
CA GLY A 37 6.78 -14.93 -12.34
C GLY A 37 8.05 -14.32 -11.70
N ASN A 38 8.98 -15.16 -11.27
CA ASN A 38 10.24 -14.79 -10.62
C ASN A 38 11.37 -14.40 -11.62
N ILE A 39 11.02 -13.85 -12.78
CA ILE A 39 12.01 -13.54 -13.81
C ILE A 39 12.70 -12.22 -13.49
N ASP A 40 14.03 -12.29 -13.38
CA ASP A 40 14.87 -11.15 -13.06
C ASP A 40 14.64 -10.00 -14.05
N ARG A 41 14.44 -8.78 -13.53
CA ARG A 41 14.20 -7.54 -14.28
C ARG A 41 13.00 -7.50 -15.23
N SER A 42 12.14 -8.52 -15.27
CA SER A 42 10.93 -8.51 -16.12
C SER A 42 9.64 -8.47 -15.31
N THR A 43 9.50 -9.35 -14.33
CA THR A 43 8.25 -9.53 -13.57
C THR A 43 8.48 -9.61 -12.07
N ARG A 44 9.74 -9.59 -11.63
CA ARG A 44 10.12 -9.67 -10.22
C ARG A 44 9.77 -8.38 -9.49
N THR A 45 8.76 -8.47 -8.64
CA THR A 45 8.40 -7.43 -7.67
C THR A 45 9.20 -7.58 -6.39
N MET A 46 9.34 -6.50 -5.62
CA MET A 46 10.08 -6.51 -4.35
C MET A 46 9.63 -7.63 -3.40
N THR A 47 8.34 -7.96 -3.41
CA THR A 47 7.72 -8.98 -2.56
C THR A 47 8.03 -10.42 -3.00
N THR A 48 8.12 -10.67 -4.32
CA THR A 48 8.61 -11.95 -4.86
C THR A 48 10.11 -12.13 -4.64
N ALA A 49 10.90 -11.06 -4.70
CA ALA A 49 12.34 -11.11 -4.39
C ALA A 49 12.59 -11.52 -2.93
N ILE A 50 11.82 -10.96 -1.98
CA ILE A 50 11.89 -11.35 -0.55
C ILE A 50 11.64 -12.86 -0.38
N ALA A 51 10.60 -13.39 -1.04
CA ALA A 51 10.26 -14.80 -0.96
C ALA A 51 11.36 -15.69 -1.56
N LEU A 52 11.92 -15.30 -2.72
CA LEU A 52 12.99 -16.03 -3.36
C LEU A 52 14.26 -16.09 -2.49
N GLU A 53 14.71 -14.96 -1.97
CA GLU A 53 15.93 -14.90 -1.15
C GLU A 53 15.75 -15.63 0.18
N THR A 54 14.53 -15.62 0.74
CA THR A 54 14.17 -16.47 1.89
C THR A 54 14.27 -17.96 1.55
N SER A 55 13.76 -18.39 0.39
CA SER A 55 13.85 -19.80 -0.05
C SER A 55 15.27 -20.23 -0.43
N LYS A 56 16.15 -19.30 -0.83
CA LYS A 56 17.57 -19.56 -1.08
C LYS A 56 18.40 -19.66 0.21
N GLY A 57 17.85 -19.23 1.35
CA GLY A 57 18.56 -19.20 2.64
C GLY A 57 19.37 -17.93 2.90
N ASP A 58 19.33 -16.93 2.01
CA ASP A 58 19.96 -15.62 2.24
C ASP A 58 19.01 -14.71 3.05
N LEU A 59 18.84 -15.09 4.32
CA LEU A 59 18.01 -14.37 5.28
C LEU A 59 18.40 -12.89 5.46
N PRO A 60 19.70 -12.51 5.50
CA PRO A 60 20.11 -11.12 5.64
C PRO A 60 19.53 -10.21 4.55
N LEU A 61 19.62 -10.64 3.28
CA LEU A 61 19.11 -9.86 2.16
C LEU A 61 17.57 -9.79 2.17
N ALA A 62 16.91 -10.91 2.48
CA ALA A 62 15.45 -10.96 2.59
C ALA A 62 14.90 -10.03 3.69
N ILE A 63 15.56 -9.99 4.85
CA ILE A 63 15.18 -9.11 5.97
C ILE A 63 15.42 -7.64 5.62
N ALA A 64 16.53 -7.31 4.96
CA ALA A 64 16.81 -5.94 4.53
C ALA A 64 15.73 -5.42 3.57
N LEU A 65 15.37 -6.22 2.56
CA LEU A 65 14.30 -5.87 1.61
C LEU A 65 12.93 -5.80 2.29
N GLY A 66 12.66 -6.71 3.24
CA GLY A 66 11.43 -6.71 4.04
C GLY A 66 11.28 -5.45 4.90
N LEU A 67 12.35 -4.99 5.54
CA LEU A 67 12.36 -3.75 6.32
C LEU A 67 12.09 -2.51 5.47
N VAL A 68 12.70 -2.43 4.28
CA VAL A 68 12.43 -1.33 3.34
C VAL A 68 10.95 -1.33 2.95
N LEU A 69 10.41 -2.49 2.57
CA LEU A 69 9.00 -2.60 2.20
C LEU A 69 8.06 -2.21 3.35
N LEU A 70 8.33 -2.70 4.56
CA LEU A 70 7.56 -2.34 5.77
C LEU A 70 7.59 -0.84 6.02
N SER A 71 8.75 -0.20 5.91
CA SER A 71 8.89 1.25 6.11
C SER A 71 8.05 2.05 5.12
N VAL A 72 8.04 1.65 3.84
CA VAL A 72 7.24 2.31 2.79
C VAL A 72 5.75 2.16 3.07
N ILE A 73 5.29 0.94 3.41
CA ILE A 73 3.89 0.67 3.72
C ILE A 73 3.45 1.47 4.94
N LEU A 74 4.28 1.50 6.00
CA LEU A 74 3.97 2.20 7.25
C LEU A 74 3.89 3.71 7.03
N LEU A 75 4.80 4.30 6.26
CA LEU A 75 4.76 5.72 5.89
C LEU A 75 3.50 6.06 5.10
N LEU A 76 3.14 5.21 4.13
CA LEU A 76 1.99 5.43 3.26
C LEU A 76 0.66 5.31 4.04
N ASN A 77 0.54 4.28 4.89
CA ASN A 77 -0.61 4.12 5.80
C ASN A 77 -0.68 5.24 6.85
N GLY A 78 0.46 5.61 7.43
CA GLY A 78 0.54 6.71 8.40
C GLY A 78 0.11 8.04 7.80
N PHE A 79 0.56 8.35 6.58
CA PHE A 79 0.16 9.54 5.84
C PHE A 79 -1.34 9.53 5.52
N ALA A 80 -1.86 8.40 5.03
CA ALA A 80 -3.30 8.23 4.80
C ALA A 80 -4.11 8.43 6.09
N HIS A 81 -3.63 7.88 7.22
CA HIS A 81 -4.31 8.02 8.50
C HIS A 81 -4.25 9.46 9.04
N ALA A 82 -3.12 10.14 8.88
CA ALA A 82 -2.95 11.55 9.25
C ALA A 82 -3.87 12.46 8.42
N LEU A 83 -3.95 12.24 7.11
CA LEU A 83 -4.90 12.95 6.23
C LEU A 83 -6.36 12.72 6.67
N ARG A 84 -6.71 11.48 7.03
CA ARG A 84 -8.04 11.16 7.56
C ARG A 84 -8.31 11.88 8.88
N GLN A 85 -7.36 11.87 9.82
CA GLN A 85 -7.52 12.58 11.10
C GLN A 85 -7.65 14.09 10.91
N TRP A 86 -6.84 14.68 10.02
CA TRP A 86 -6.91 16.10 9.71
C TRP A 86 -8.26 16.48 9.08
N ALA A 87 -8.74 15.66 8.14
CA ALA A 87 -10.08 15.83 7.57
C ALA A 87 -11.17 15.74 8.66
N LEU A 88 -11.15 14.74 9.53
CA LEU A 88 -12.16 14.58 10.59
C LEU A 88 -12.14 15.74 11.60
N ARG A 89 -10.96 16.24 11.99
CA ARG A 89 -10.84 17.38 12.93
C ARG A 89 -11.30 18.71 12.34
N ARG A 90 -11.37 18.84 11.01
CA ARG A 90 -11.81 20.07 10.34
C ARG A 90 -13.34 20.15 10.20
N TYR A 91 -14.05 19.04 10.38
CA TYR A 91 -15.50 18.90 10.22
C TYR A 91 -16.25 18.61 11.54
N ALA A 92 -15.54 18.57 12.68
CA ALA A 92 -16.14 18.65 14.02
C ALA A 92 -16.12 20.10 14.50
#